data_AF-A0AAN9J2N8-F1
#
_entry.id   AF-A0AAN9J2N8-F1
#
_cell.length_a   1.000
_cell.length_b   1.000
_cell.length_c   1.000
_cell.angle_alpha   90.00
_cell.angle_beta   90.00
_cell.angle_gamma   90.00
#
_symmetry.space_group_name_H-M   'P 1'
#
loop_
_entity.id
_entity.type
_entity.pdbx_description
1 polymer ?
#
loop_
_entity_poly.entity_id
_entity_poly.type
_entity_poly.pdbx_seq_one_letter_code
_entity_poly.pdbx_strand_id
1 'polypeptide(L)'
;MPEGYFDSQWNVLKALCERNRENRQKQTISHTCGAKSLPRRRHDLKIDTGNTYGRGPMWQITHKYMDGSYVNEEAQEKGDKIDEIMRENPEAFSEISAKDPVGVVLGKEHPGGRIPEDLTGVFANFTQQAPNGGSRAPSPNASGRSWDASNTHDDSMDH
;
A
#
# COMPACT_ATOMS: atom_id res chain seq x y z
N MET A 1 29.75 -16.39 17.98
CA MET A 1 28.82 -15.25 18.14
C MET A 1 29.53 -14.20 18.96
N PRO A 2 29.64 -12.95 18.48
CA PRO A 2 30.26 -11.88 19.24
C PRO A 2 29.45 -11.59 20.52
N GLU A 3 30.15 -11.28 21.60
CA GLU A 3 29.54 -10.79 22.83
C GLU A 3 28.77 -9.48 22.54
N GLY A 4 27.56 -9.34 23.08
CA GLY A 4 26.69 -8.18 22.83
C GLY A 4 25.97 -8.16 21.47
N TYR A 5 26.07 -9.20 20.63
CA TYR A 5 25.33 -9.28 19.38
C TYR A 5 23.81 -9.14 19.60
N PHE A 6 23.26 -9.86 20.58
CA PHE A 6 21.82 -9.81 20.89
C PHE A 6 21.37 -8.44 21.40
N ASP A 7 22.16 -7.78 22.26
CA ASP A 7 21.86 -6.44 22.75
C ASP A 7 21.91 -5.39 21.64
N SER A 8 22.87 -5.52 20.73
CA SER A 8 22.96 -4.69 19.52
C SER A 8 21.73 -4.85 18.64
N GLN A 9 21.33 -6.09 18.32
CA GLN A 9 20.12 -6.36 17.53
C GLN A 9 18.86 -5.84 18.23
N TRP A 10 18.75 -6.03 19.55
CA TRP A 10 17.61 -5.56 20.34
C TRP A 10 17.47 -4.04 20.31
N ASN A 11 18.58 -3.30 20.40
CA ASN A 11 18.56 -1.84 20.31
C ASN A 11 18.14 -1.35 18.91
N VAL A 12 18.57 -2.04 17.84
CA VAL A 12 18.11 -1.75 16.47
C VAL A 12 16.60 -1.96 16.33
N LEU A 13 16.05 -3.06 16.88
CA LEU A 13 14.61 -3.30 16.87
C LEU A 13 13.84 -2.22 17.64
N LYS A 14 14.30 -1.82 18.83
CA LYS A 14 13.65 -0.74 19.60
C LYS A 14 13.60 0.56 18.81
N ALA A 15 14.73 0.98 18.22
CA ALA A 15 14.80 2.18 17.39
C ALA A 15 13.88 2.10 16.15
N LEU A 16 13.74 0.93 15.53
CA LEU A 16 12.79 0.72 14.43
C LEU A 16 11.34 0.85 14.90
N CYS A 17 10.99 0.28 16.05
CA CYS A 17 9.66 0.37 16.65
C CYS A 17 9.27 1.82 16.98
N GLU A 18 10.19 2.60 17.56
CA GLU A 18 9.98 4.02 17.87
C GLU A 18 9.74 4.83 16.61
N ARG A 19 10.60 4.69 15.59
CA ARG A 19 10.40 5.35 14.29
C ARG A 19 9.07 4.97 13.65
N ASN A 20 8.69 3.69 13.70
CA ASN A 20 7.39 3.25 13.16
C ASN A 20 6.22 3.87 13.92
N ARG A 21 6.34 4.04 15.24
CA ARG A 21 5.33 4.72 16.07
C ARG A 21 5.17 6.19 15.67
N GLU A 22 6.27 6.91 15.52
CA GLU A 22 6.26 8.30 15.06
C GLU A 22 5.70 8.44 13.64
N ASN A 23 6.07 7.52 12.73
CA ASN A 23 5.56 7.52 11.36
C ASN A 23 4.05 7.28 11.30
N ARG A 24 3.52 6.39 12.16
CA ARG A 24 2.07 6.18 12.28
C ARG A 24 1.35 7.44 12.78
N GLN A 25 1.94 8.18 13.73
CA GLN A 25 1.36 9.43 14.21
C GLN A 25 1.29 10.52 13.13
N LYS A 26 2.24 10.51 12.17
CA LYS A 26 2.26 11.43 11.03
C LYS A 26 1.29 11.06 9.91
N GLN A 27 0.73 9.84 9.93
CA GLN A 27 -0.22 9.38 8.92
C GLN A 27 -1.65 9.76 9.34
N THR A 28 -2.02 11.02 9.12
CA THR A 28 -3.33 11.58 9.54
C THR A 28 -4.47 11.27 8.55
N ILE A 29 -4.12 11.09 7.28
CA ILE A 29 -5.06 10.72 6.22
C ILE A 29 -5.11 9.19 6.09
N SER A 30 -6.12 8.59 6.71
CA SER A 30 -6.34 7.14 6.66
C SER A 30 -7.09 6.70 5.39
N HIS A 31 -6.69 5.57 4.80
CA HIS A 31 -7.30 4.96 3.62
C HIS A 31 -7.93 3.59 3.92
N THR A 32 -8.93 3.17 3.14
CA THR A 32 -9.73 1.95 3.36
C THR A 32 -9.14 0.67 2.74
N CYS A 33 -8.11 0.77 1.89
CA CYS A 33 -7.51 -0.39 1.20
C CYS A 33 -6.66 -1.33 2.08
N GLY A 34 -6.50 -1.02 3.37
CA GLY A 34 -5.67 -1.82 4.28
C GLY A 34 -4.24 -1.96 3.77
N ALA A 35 -3.70 -3.18 3.80
CA ALA A 35 -2.35 -3.49 3.32
C ALA A 35 -2.22 -3.61 1.79
N LYS A 36 -3.33 -3.51 1.05
CA LYS A 36 -3.29 -3.61 -0.42
C LYS A 36 -2.76 -2.29 -1.00
N SER A 37 -1.76 -2.40 -1.89
CA SER A 37 -1.21 -1.21 -2.55
C SER A 37 -2.18 -0.62 -3.59
N LEU A 38 -2.11 0.71 -3.78
CA LEU A 38 -2.94 1.43 -4.74
C LEU A 38 -2.84 0.90 -6.18
N PRO A 39 -1.66 0.53 -6.74
CA PRO A 39 -1.58 -0.05 -8.07
C PRO A 39 -2.34 -1.37 -8.20
N ARG A 40 -2.28 -2.23 -7.17
CA ARG A 40 -3.05 -3.47 -7.14
C ARG A 40 -4.55 -3.19 -7.07
N ARG A 41 -4.97 -2.25 -6.22
CA ARG A 41 -6.37 -1.83 -6.14
C ARG A 41 -6.89 -1.31 -7.48
N ARG A 42 -6.09 -0.50 -8.19
CA ARG A 42 -6.41 0.00 -9.53
C ARG A 42 -6.55 -1.12 -10.56
N HIS A 43 -5.68 -2.11 -10.50
CA HIS A 43 -5.74 -3.27 -11.37
C HIS A 43 -7.01 -4.09 -11.14
N ASP A 44 -7.34 -4.38 -9.87
CA ASP A 44 -8.57 -5.09 -9.50
C ASP A 44 -9.81 -4.33 -10.02
N LEU A 45 -9.89 -3.02 -9.77
CA LEU A 45 -10.98 -2.16 -10.25
C LEU A 45 -11.12 -2.12 -11.77
N LYS A 46 -9.99 -2.21 -12.50
CA LYS A 46 -10.01 -2.27 -13.97
C LYS A 46 -10.58 -3.60 -14.45
N ILE A 47 -10.32 -4.70 -13.75
CA ILE A 47 -10.89 -6.01 -14.08
C ILE A 47 -12.38 -6.02 -13.76
N ASP A 48 -12.77 -5.52 -12.59
CA ASP A 48 -14.15 -5.58 -12.10
C ASP A 48 -15.09 -4.66 -12.90
N THR A 49 -14.68 -3.42 -13.16
CA THR A 49 -15.54 -2.40 -13.81
C THR A 49 -15.23 -2.23 -15.31
N GLY A 50 -14.08 -2.72 -15.79
CA GLY A 50 -13.60 -2.45 -17.16
C GLY A 50 -13.04 -1.04 -17.38
N ASN A 51 -13.16 -0.15 -16.39
CA ASN A 51 -12.80 1.26 -16.48
C ASN A 51 -11.39 1.54 -15.94
N THR A 52 -10.68 2.48 -16.55
CA THR A 52 -9.40 2.98 -16.03
C THR A 52 -9.63 4.12 -15.06
N TYR A 53 -9.15 3.96 -13.83
CA TYR A 53 -9.26 4.98 -12.79
C TYR A 53 -7.96 5.80 -12.68
N GLY A 54 -8.08 7.11 -12.89
CA GLY A 54 -7.03 8.10 -12.64
C GLY A 54 -6.76 8.34 -11.15
N ARG A 55 -5.85 9.26 -10.82
CA ARG A 55 -5.49 9.58 -9.43
C ARG A 55 -6.64 10.22 -8.64
N GLY A 56 -7.34 11.19 -9.23
CA GLY A 56 -8.48 11.87 -8.59
C GLY A 56 -9.60 10.92 -8.16
N PRO A 57 -10.21 10.13 -9.06
CA PRO A 57 -11.24 9.16 -8.69
C PRO A 57 -10.74 8.08 -7.74
N MET A 58 -9.45 7.70 -7.83
CA MET A 58 -8.86 6.75 -6.89
C MET A 58 -8.88 7.28 -5.46
N TRP A 59 -8.82 8.60 -5.25
CA TRP A 59 -8.99 9.19 -3.92
C TRP A 59 -10.34 8.82 -3.33
N GLN A 60 -11.42 9.06 -4.09
CA GLN A 60 -12.79 8.79 -3.68
C GLN A 60 -12.99 7.31 -3.32
N ILE A 61 -12.44 6.40 -4.13
CA ILE A 61 -12.57 4.95 -3.89
C ILE A 61 -11.79 4.48 -2.65
N THR A 62 -10.70 5.16 -2.30
CA THR A 62 -9.78 4.72 -1.25
C THR A 62 -9.99 5.44 0.07
N HIS A 63 -10.71 6.57 0.10
CA HIS A 63 -10.95 7.38 1.30
C HIS A 63 -12.43 7.52 1.66
N LYS A 64 -13.32 6.88 0.90
CA LYS A 64 -14.73 6.70 1.27
C LYS A 64 -15.05 5.26 1.63
N TYR A 65 -16.03 5.10 2.51
CA TYR A 65 -16.69 3.82 2.76
C TYR A 65 -17.76 3.55 1.69
N MET A 66 -18.35 2.36 1.74
CA MET A 66 -19.42 1.97 0.81
C MET A 66 -20.70 2.80 0.96
N ASP A 67 -20.88 3.45 2.12
CA ASP A 67 -21.98 4.40 2.37
C ASP A 67 -21.72 5.81 1.78
N GLY A 68 -20.53 6.04 1.22
CA GLY A 68 -20.10 7.33 0.66
C GLY A 68 -19.52 8.31 1.68
N SER A 69 -19.51 7.98 2.97
CA SER A 69 -18.89 8.81 4.00
C SER A 69 -17.36 8.73 3.94
N TYR A 70 -16.68 9.82 4.30
CA TYR A 70 -15.22 9.87 4.38
C TYR A 70 -14.71 9.26 5.68
N VAL A 71 -13.52 8.67 5.62
CA VAL A 71 -12.86 8.05 6.79
C VAL A 71 -12.48 9.08 7.87
N ASN A 72 -12.14 10.30 7.46
CA ASN A 72 -11.70 11.38 8.35
C ASN A 72 -12.08 12.74 7.74
N GLU A 73 -12.24 13.77 8.57
CA GLU A 73 -12.53 15.15 8.14
C GLU A 73 -11.41 15.72 7.26
N GLU A 74 -10.13 15.45 7.58
CA GLU A 74 -9.01 15.89 6.74
C GLU A 74 -9.04 15.23 5.35
N ALA A 75 -9.47 13.96 5.29
CA ALA A 75 -9.62 13.25 4.01
C ALA A 75 -10.77 13.82 3.18
N GLN A 76 -11.84 14.27 3.85
CA GLN A 76 -12.94 14.99 3.22
C GLN A 76 -12.48 16.32 2.65
N GLU A 77 -11.82 17.18 3.43
CA GLU A 77 -11.35 18.50 2.98
C GLU A 77 -10.45 18.38 1.73
N LYS A 78 -9.54 17.39 1.74
CA LYS A 78 -8.66 17.08 0.61
C LYS A 78 -9.46 16.55 -0.58
N GLY A 79 -10.45 15.69 -0.35
CA GLY A 79 -11.32 15.12 -1.38
C GLY A 79 -12.18 16.16 -2.07
N ASP A 80 -12.74 17.09 -1.31
CA ASP A 80 -13.58 18.17 -1.85
C ASP A 80 -12.76 19.11 -2.74
N LYS A 81 -11.51 19.42 -2.36
CA LYS A 81 -10.56 20.17 -3.20
C LYS A 81 -10.19 19.41 -4.48
N ILE A 82 -10.00 18.09 -4.39
CA ILE A 82 -9.72 17.24 -5.56
C ILE A 82 -10.92 17.27 -6.52
N ASP A 83 -12.14 17.14 -6.00
CA ASP A 83 -13.38 17.14 -6.79
C ASP A 83 -13.62 18.51 -7.45
N GLU A 84 -13.31 19.61 -6.76
CA GLU A 84 -13.36 20.97 -7.32
C GLU A 84 -12.40 21.12 -8.50
N ILE A 85 -11.13 20.73 -8.34
CA ILE A 85 -10.13 20.79 -9.43
C ILE A 85 -10.54 19.90 -10.60
N MET A 86 -11.10 18.71 -10.33
CA MET A 86 -11.61 17.82 -11.37
C MET A 86 -12.78 18.42 -12.14
N ARG A 87 -13.65 19.20 -11.46
CA ARG A 87 -14.77 19.89 -12.11
C ARG A 87 -14.28 21.04 -12.99
N GLU A 88 -13.27 21.76 -12.55
CA GLU A 88 -12.65 22.86 -13.31
C GLU A 88 -11.80 22.37 -14.48
N ASN A 89 -11.19 21.19 -14.35
CA ASN A 89 -10.31 20.61 -15.35
C ASN A 89 -10.57 19.10 -15.54
N PRO A 90 -11.58 18.73 -16.34
CA PRO A 90 -11.96 17.33 -16.55
C PRO A 90 -10.85 16.51 -17.26
N GLU A 91 -9.93 17.16 -17.97
CA GLU A 91 -8.80 16.52 -18.66
C GLU A 91 -7.61 16.20 -17.72
N ALA A 92 -7.65 16.62 -16.45
CA ALA A 92 -6.56 16.41 -15.47
C ALA A 92 -6.44 14.94 -14.97
N PHE A 93 -7.05 14.00 -15.69
CA PHE A 93 -7.40 12.68 -15.17
C PHE A 93 -6.32 11.61 -15.40
N SER A 94 -5.46 11.78 -16.42
CA SER A 94 -4.69 10.67 -16.98
C SER A 94 -3.20 10.65 -16.62
N GLU A 95 -2.56 11.81 -16.43
CA GLU A 95 -1.10 11.90 -16.32
C GLU A 95 -0.64 12.65 -15.06
N ILE A 96 0.46 12.17 -14.47
CA ILE A 96 1.16 12.84 -13.36
C ILE A 96 1.75 14.14 -13.92
N SER A 97 0.95 15.19 -13.87
CA SER A 97 1.27 16.53 -14.36
C SER A 97 1.24 17.52 -13.21
N ALA A 98 1.81 18.71 -13.42
CA ALA A 98 1.68 19.82 -12.48
C ALA A 98 0.21 20.22 -12.20
N LYS A 99 -0.71 19.79 -13.07
CA LYS A 99 -2.15 20.03 -12.97
C LYS A 99 -2.94 18.83 -12.43
N ASP A 100 -2.28 17.75 -12.00
CA ASP A 100 -2.96 16.60 -11.39
C ASP A 100 -3.68 17.06 -10.10
N PRO A 101 -4.99 16.84 -9.96
CA PRO A 101 -5.76 17.32 -8.80
C PRO A 101 -5.17 16.81 -7.48
N VAL A 102 -4.72 15.55 -7.43
CA VAL A 102 -4.13 14.98 -6.21
C VAL A 102 -2.75 15.59 -5.94
N GLY A 103 -1.93 15.79 -6.96
CA GLY A 103 -0.63 16.45 -6.87
C GLY A 103 -0.72 17.93 -6.47
N VAL A 104 -1.79 18.63 -6.84
CA VAL A 104 -2.04 20.01 -6.42
C VAL A 104 -2.40 20.07 -4.92
N VAL A 105 -3.24 19.15 -4.44
CA VAL A 105 -3.78 19.16 -3.07
C VAL A 105 -2.83 18.55 -2.02
N LEU A 106 -2.05 17.53 -2.41
CA LEU A 106 -1.09 16.84 -1.53
C LEU A 106 0.36 17.26 -1.76
N GLY A 107 0.63 17.99 -2.85
CA GLY A 107 1.97 18.31 -3.31
C GLY A 107 2.49 17.34 -4.37
N LYS A 108 3.54 17.78 -5.07
CA LYS A 108 4.16 17.02 -6.16
C LYS A 108 4.60 15.63 -5.66
N GLU A 109 4.20 14.58 -6.38
CA GLU A 109 4.72 13.25 -6.10
C GLU A 109 6.24 13.22 -6.29
N HIS A 110 6.94 12.74 -5.27
CA HIS A 110 8.36 12.46 -5.39
C HIS A 110 8.54 11.13 -6.15
N PRO A 111 9.30 11.10 -7.26
CA PRO A 111 9.52 9.88 -8.07
C PRO A 111 10.42 8.82 -7.39
N GLY A 112 10.54 8.85 -6.06
CA GLY A 112 11.37 7.94 -5.29
C GLY A 112 10.53 6.93 -4.53
N GLY A 113 10.39 5.72 -5.08
CA GLY A 113 10.05 4.54 -4.29
C GLY A 113 11.06 4.41 -3.16
N ARG A 114 10.63 4.64 -1.91
CA ARG A 114 11.52 4.64 -0.76
C ARG A 114 11.86 3.21 -0.38
N ILE A 115 13.06 2.76 -0.77
CA ILE A 115 13.91 2.13 0.23
C ILE A 115 14.79 3.28 0.74
N PRO A 116 14.57 3.79 1.96
CA PRO A 116 15.53 4.64 2.62
C PRO A 116 16.92 4.00 2.51
N GLU A 117 17.99 4.76 2.21
CA GLU A 117 19.33 4.18 1.96
C GLU A 117 19.80 3.32 3.16
N ASP A 118 19.33 3.66 4.36
CA ASP A 118 19.48 2.95 5.63
C ASP A 118 18.73 1.60 5.73
N LEU A 119 17.77 1.32 4.86
CA LEU A 119 17.02 0.05 4.79
C LEU A 119 17.48 -0.88 3.65
N THR A 120 18.41 -0.44 2.80
CA THR A 120 18.98 -1.28 1.73
C THR A 120 19.71 -2.53 2.25
N GLY A 121 20.26 -2.46 3.47
CA GLY A 121 20.96 -3.58 4.13
C GLY A 121 20.06 -4.57 4.88
N VAL A 122 18.80 -4.24 5.15
CA VAL A 122 17.90 -5.10 5.96
C VAL A 122 17.37 -6.30 5.15
N PHE A 123 17.17 -6.13 3.84
CA PHE A 123 16.65 -7.17 2.95
C PHE A 123 17.74 -7.93 2.17
N ALA A 124 19.00 -7.47 2.20
CA ALA A 124 20.10 -8.10 1.46
C ALA A 124 20.50 -9.49 1.99
N ASN A 125 20.14 -9.83 3.23
CA ASN A 125 20.69 -11.00 3.92
C ASN A 125 19.83 -12.28 3.84
N PHE A 126 18.68 -12.27 3.16
CA PHE A 126 17.90 -13.51 2.98
C PHE A 126 18.28 -14.30 1.72
N THR A 127 18.99 -13.66 0.79
CA THR A 127 19.42 -14.29 -0.47
C THR A 127 20.92 -14.46 -0.47
N GLN A 128 21.39 -15.52 0.19
CA GLN A 128 22.43 -16.43 -0.32
C GLN A 128 22.81 -17.44 0.74
N GLN A 129 22.28 -18.66 0.61
CA GLN A 129 23.07 -19.89 0.67
C GLN A 129 22.20 -21.07 0.21
N ALA A 130 22.25 -21.35 -1.09
CA ALA A 130 22.05 -22.70 -1.60
C ALA A 130 23.33 -23.05 -2.37
N PRO A 131 24.03 -24.16 -2.03
CA PRO A 131 25.25 -24.52 -2.71
C PRO A 131 24.96 -25.02 -4.12
N ASN A 132 25.76 -24.50 -5.06
CA ASN A 132 26.07 -24.97 -6.42
C ASN A 132 25.30 -26.19 -6.96
N GLY A 133 24.57 -25.99 -8.07
CA GLY A 133 24.23 -27.09 -8.98
C GLY A 133 23.12 -26.79 -9.99
N GLY A 134 23.51 -26.47 -11.23
CA GLY A 134 22.74 -26.84 -12.42
C GLY A 134 21.75 -25.81 -12.98
N SER A 135 22.10 -25.25 -14.14
CA SER A 135 21.26 -24.44 -15.02
C SER A 135 19.94 -25.16 -15.36
N ARG A 136 18.79 -24.56 -15.03
CA ARG A 136 17.52 -24.84 -15.74
C ARG A 136 16.59 -23.64 -15.66
N ALA A 137 16.19 -23.13 -16.81
CA ALA A 137 15.17 -22.08 -16.93
C ALA A 137 13.86 -22.53 -16.26
N PRO A 138 13.14 -21.66 -15.52
CA PRO A 138 11.86 -22.03 -14.96
C PRO A 138 10.77 -22.03 -16.05
N SER A 139 10.18 -23.21 -16.24
CA SER A 139 8.97 -23.46 -17.02
C SER A 139 7.72 -22.87 -16.35
N PRO A 140 6.71 -22.38 -17.09
CA PRO A 140 5.57 -21.67 -16.53
C PRO A 140 4.44 -22.63 -16.17
N ASN A 141 4.62 -23.50 -15.17
CA ASN A 141 3.49 -24.06 -14.44
C ASN A 141 3.94 -24.77 -13.16
N ALA A 142 3.63 -24.17 -12.00
CA ALA A 142 3.49 -24.90 -10.74
C ALA A 142 2.60 -24.06 -9.81
N SER A 143 1.36 -24.51 -9.71
CA SER A 143 0.40 -24.19 -8.66
C SER A 143 0.99 -24.48 -7.28
N GLY A 144 0.69 -23.62 -6.29
CA GLY A 144 0.93 -23.96 -4.89
C GLY A 144 1.18 -22.77 -3.97
N ARG A 145 0.12 -22.02 -3.62
CA ARG A 145 -0.02 -21.42 -2.28
C ARG A 145 -1.50 -21.54 -1.89
N SER A 146 -1.82 -22.66 -1.24
CA SER A 146 -3.06 -22.84 -0.47
C SER A 146 -3.04 -21.85 0.70
N TRP A 147 -4.19 -21.23 0.96
CA TRP A 147 -4.47 -20.43 2.15
C TRP A 147 -5.63 -21.11 2.87
N ASP A 148 -5.34 -22.18 3.62
CA ASP A 148 -6.30 -22.71 4.58
C ASP A 148 -6.26 -21.84 5.83
N ALA A 149 -7.27 -20.98 5.97
CA ALA A 149 -7.71 -20.43 7.25
C ALA A 149 -9.20 -20.75 7.35
N SER A 150 -9.51 -21.78 8.12
CA SER A 150 -10.86 -22.30 8.33
C SER A 150 -11.72 -21.28 9.08
N ASN A 151 -12.86 -20.88 8.49
CA ASN A 151 -13.97 -20.26 9.21
C ASN A 151 -14.84 -21.37 9.80
N THR A 152 -14.95 -21.45 11.13
CA THR A 152 -16.01 -22.19 11.80
C THR A 152 -17.24 -21.29 11.90
N HIS A 153 -18.30 -21.61 11.16
CA HIS A 153 -19.67 -21.14 11.41
C HIS A 153 -20.33 -22.14 12.35
N ASP A 154 -20.80 -21.67 13.51
CA ASP A 154 -21.62 -22.46 14.44
C ASP A 154 -23.05 -21.92 14.33
N ASP A 155 -23.84 -22.52 13.44
CA ASP A 155 -25.29 -22.34 13.34
C ASP A 155 -25.95 -23.56 13.99
N SER A 156 -26.41 -23.39 15.22
CA SER A 156 -27.26 -24.34 15.92
C SER A 156 -28.68 -24.27 15.34
N MET A 157 -29.11 -25.33 14.65
CA MET A 157 -30.48 -25.49 14.15
C MET A 157 -31.43 -25.99 15.23
N ASP A 158 -32.60 -25.35 15.30
CA ASP A 158 -33.84 -25.85 15.91
C ASP A 158 -34.29 -27.18 15.29
N HIS A 159 -34.79 -28.09 16.14
CA HIS A 159 -35.78 -29.12 15.83
C HIS A 159 -36.84 -29.13 16.95
#